data_AF-A0A2D5T5V2-F1
#
_entry.id   AF-A0A2D5T5V2-F1
#
_cell.length_a   1.000
_cell.length_b   1.000
_cell.length_c   1.000
_cell.angle_alpha   90.00
_cell.angle_beta   90.00
_cell.angle_gamma   90.00
#
_symmetry.space_group_name_H-M   'P 1'
#
loop_
_entity.id
_entity.type
_entity.pdbx_description
1 polymer ?
#
loop_
_entity_poly.entity_id
_entity_poly.type
_entity_poly.pdbx_seq_one_letter_code
_entity_poly.pdbx_strand_id
1 'polypeptide(L)'
;MNILERQERYSITDSDKNVSDYLKFAPSEIYSSVQNADVVIMPSHGTDDLFFAGTIDTYDFLRENNLEVEIFATDDEYKEINLHGADIWLGSFIVTNIILPTFCSILGAFVYDKLKAKKDDHISVKIMLEDKDGKTKAVSYDGKVDKFKSVLKDIKKFSNEK
;
A
#
# COMPACT_ATOMS: atom_id res chain seq x y z
N MET A 1 -30.22 -11.24 -16.06
CA MET A 1 -28.80 -11.61 -15.97
C MET A 1 -28.23 -10.80 -14.82
N ASN A 2 -28.15 -11.40 -13.62
CA ASN A 2 -27.53 -10.72 -12.47
C ASN A 2 -26.03 -10.77 -12.71
N ILE A 3 -25.46 -9.62 -13.04
CA ILE A 3 -24.02 -9.42 -12.94
C ILE A 3 -23.71 -9.60 -11.46
N LEU A 4 -22.87 -10.57 -11.09
CA LEU A 4 -22.34 -10.64 -9.74
C LEU A 4 -21.60 -9.31 -9.49
N GLU A 5 -22.23 -8.38 -8.79
CA GLU A 5 -21.51 -7.23 -8.25
C GLU A 5 -20.43 -7.81 -7.33
N ARG A 6 -19.16 -7.59 -7.69
CA ARG A 6 -18.03 -7.90 -6.81
C ARG A 6 -18.27 -7.14 -5.51
N GLN A 7 -18.48 -7.88 -4.43
CA GLN A 7 -18.70 -7.26 -3.13
C GLN A 7 -17.48 -6.44 -2.76
N GLU A 8 -17.68 -5.15 -2.56
CA GLU A 8 -16.68 -4.27 -2.00
C GLU A 8 -16.31 -4.74 -0.59
N ARG A 9 -15.02 -4.67 -0.26
CA ARG A 9 -14.49 -5.06 1.05
C ARG A 9 -13.70 -3.91 1.62
N TYR A 10 -14.02 -3.56 2.85
CA TYR A 10 -13.24 -2.65 3.67
C TYR A 10 -13.09 -3.29 5.05
N SER A 11 -11.86 -3.48 5.49
CA SER A 11 -11.57 -4.05 6.80
C SER A 11 -10.42 -3.32 7.48
N ILE A 12 -10.53 -3.21 8.79
CA ILE A 12 -9.46 -2.77 9.69
C ILE A 12 -9.25 -3.91 10.68
N THR A 13 -8.04 -4.43 10.75
CA THR A 13 -7.67 -5.52 11.66
C THR A 13 -6.39 -5.17 12.36
N ASP A 14 -6.26 -5.52 13.64
CA ASP A 14 -4.95 -5.54 14.28
C ASP A 14 -4.07 -6.60 13.59
N SER A 15 -2.80 -6.28 13.39
CA SER A 15 -1.81 -7.12 12.75
C SER A 15 -0.75 -7.50 13.77
N ASP A 16 -0.53 -8.80 13.93
CA ASP A 16 0.52 -9.34 14.79
C ASP A 16 1.93 -9.17 14.19
N LYS A 17 2.01 -8.74 12.92
CA LYS A 17 3.27 -8.50 12.19
C LYS A 17 3.54 -7.01 12.04
N ASN A 18 4.77 -6.60 12.34
CA ASN A 18 5.29 -5.24 12.14
C ASN A 18 6.50 -5.22 11.17
N VAL A 19 7.06 -4.05 10.84
CA VAL A 19 8.24 -3.90 9.98
C VAL A 19 9.40 -4.75 10.50
N SER A 20 9.60 -4.80 11.81
CA SER A 20 10.68 -5.60 12.41
C SER A 20 10.50 -7.10 12.17
N ASP A 21 9.27 -7.60 12.09
CA ASP A 21 9.00 -8.99 11.74
C ASP A 21 9.30 -9.30 10.28
N TYR A 22 9.06 -8.34 9.38
CA TYR A 22 9.46 -8.48 7.98
C TYR A 22 10.98 -8.34 7.80
N LEU A 23 11.63 -7.41 8.52
CA LEU A 23 13.08 -7.21 8.50
C LEU A 23 13.89 -8.45 8.87
N LYS A 24 13.36 -9.36 9.70
CA LYS A 24 13.99 -10.65 10.01
C LYS A 24 14.22 -11.53 8.78
N PHE A 25 13.41 -11.33 7.74
CA PHE A 25 13.44 -12.06 6.48
C PHE A 25 13.93 -11.19 5.33
N ALA A 26 14.25 -9.92 5.57
CA ALA A 26 14.77 -9.04 4.55
C ALA A 26 16.15 -9.53 4.09
N PRO A 27 16.42 -9.55 2.79
CA PRO A 27 17.78 -9.65 2.28
C PRO A 27 18.67 -8.60 2.94
N SER A 28 19.88 -9.00 3.34
CA SER A 28 20.83 -8.11 4.03
C SER A 28 21.14 -6.83 3.25
N GLU A 29 21.01 -6.88 1.93
CA GLU A 29 21.27 -5.79 0.99
C GLU A 29 20.29 -4.63 1.16
N ILE A 30 19.02 -4.93 1.46
CA ILE A 30 17.96 -3.92 1.61
C ILE A 30 17.61 -3.63 3.08
N TYR A 31 18.22 -4.34 4.04
CA TYR A 31 17.89 -4.21 5.46
C TYR A 31 17.93 -2.75 5.93
N SER A 32 19.03 -2.04 5.65
CA SER A 32 19.20 -0.66 6.08
C SER A 32 18.27 0.31 5.36
N SER A 33 17.95 0.08 4.09
CA SER A 33 17.04 0.97 3.36
C SER A 33 15.59 0.76 3.80
N VAL A 34 15.16 -0.49 3.98
CA VAL A 34 13.84 -0.83 4.55
C VAL A 34 13.68 -0.25 5.95
N GLN A 35 14.72 -0.32 6.80
CA GLN A 35 14.66 0.23 8.15
C GLN A 35 14.50 1.76 8.19
N ASN A 36 15.04 2.48 7.20
CA ASN A 36 15.01 3.93 7.14
C ASN A 36 13.86 4.50 6.28
N ALA A 37 13.08 3.65 5.62
CA ALA A 37 12.01 4.07 4.73
C ALA A 37 10.79 4.62 5.49
N ASP A 38 10.20 5.67 4.95
CA ASP A 38 8.88 6.17 5.34
C ASP A 38 7.77 5.19 4.93
N VAL A 39 7.95 4.58 3.75
CA VAL A 39 7.02 3.65 3.12
C VAL A 39 7.78 2.45 2.57
N VAL A 40 7.34 1.24 2.92
CA VAL A 40 7.83 -0.01 2.31
C VAL A 40 6.74 -0.59 1.42
N ILE A 41 7.01 -0.76 0.13
CA ILE A 41 6.13 -1.47 -0.79
C ILE A 41 6.40 -2.96 -0.64
N MET A 42 5.38 -3.69 -0.19
CA MET A 42 5.43 -5.13 0.04
C MET A 42 4.87 -5.88 -1.19
N PRO A 43 5.21 -7.18 -1.35
CA PRO A 43 4.60 -8.04 -2.35
C PRO A 43 3.06 -7.99 -2.32
N SER A 44 2.45 -8.25 -3.46
CA SER A 44 1.01 -8.32 -3.67
C SER A 44 0.32 -9.14 -2.59
N HIS A 45 -0.86 -8.66 -2.16
CA HIS A 45 -1.64 -9.35 -1.14
C HIS A 45 -1.94 -10.79 -1.58
N GLY A 46 -1.45 -11.76 -0.81
CA GLY A 46 -1.64 -13.19 -1.09
C GLY A 46 -0.49 -13.85 -1.86
N THR A 47 0.60 -13.13 -2.10
CA THR A 47 1.86 -13.69 -2.65
C THR A 47 3.04 -13.33 -1.74
N ASP A 48 4.07 -14.17 -1.74
CA ASP A 48 5.25 -13.95 -0.90
C ASP A 48 6.33 -13.11 -1.60
N ASP A 49 6.38 -13.08 -2.94
CA ASP A 49 7.48 -12.49 -3.72
C ASP A 49 7.06 -11.74 -5.00
N LEU A 50 5.77 -11.74 -5.35
CA LEU A 50 5.28 -11.09 -6.56
C LEU A 50 4.71 -9.71 -6.25
N PHE A 51 5.00 -8.72 -7.09
CA PHE A 51 4.49 -7.36 -7.00
C PHE A 51 3.49 -7.08 -8.12
N PHE A 52 2.52 -6.19 -7.92
CA PHE A 52 1.61 -5.86 -9.00
C PHE A 52 2.34 -5.04 -10.06
N ALA A 53 2.00 -5.29 -11.33
CA ALA A 53 2.47 -4.43 -12.40
C ALA A 53 2.09 -2.97 -12.13
N GLY A 54 3.05 -2.05 -12.30
CA GLY A 54 2.92 -0.64 -11.91
C GLY A 54 3.43 -0.32 -10.50
N THR A 55 4.02 -1.29 -9.79
CA THR A 55 4.73 -1.04 -8.53
C THR A 55 5.88 -0.05 -8.72
N ILE A 56 6.66 -0.14 -9.81
CA ILE A 56 7.72 0.84 -10.11
C ILE A 56 7.15 2.26 -10.31
N ASP A 57 6.04 2.41 -11.05
CA ASP A 57 5.40 3.72 -11.24
C ASP A 57 4.92 4.32 -9.92
N THR A 58 4.42 3.45 -9.02
CA THR A 58 4.01 3.86 -7.67
C THR A 58 5.21 4.28 -6.83
N TYR A 59 6.28 3.49 -6.86
CA TYR A 59 7.54 3.77 -6.19
C TYR A 59 8.11 5.13 -6.61
N ASP A 60 8.25 5.36 -7.91
CA ASP A 60 8.77 6.61 -8.46
C ASP A 60 7.88 7.79 -8.09
N PHE A 61 6.55 7.65 -8.20
CA PHE A 61 5.65 8.75 -7.84
C PHE A 61 5.74 9.13 -6.36
N LEU A 62 5.88 8.17 -5.46
CA LEU A 62 6.02 8.45 -4.04
C LEU A 62 7.36 9.16 -3.74
N ARG A 63 8.47 8.72 -4.36
CA ARG A 63 9.79 9.37 -4.19
C ARG A 63 9.85 10.76 -4.82
N GLU A 64 9.26 10.96 -5.98
CA GLU A 64 9.12 12.28 -6.63
C GLU A 64 8.37 13.28 -5.72
N ASN A 65 7.55 12.79 -4.79
CA ASN A 65 6.83 13.57 -3.80
C ASN A 65 7.48 13.55 -2.39
N ASN A 66 8.81 13.35 -2.34
CA ASN A 66 9.65 13.49 -1.14
C ASN A 66 9.33 12.49 -0.02
N LEU A 67 8.92 11.27 -0.36
CA LEU A 67 8.88 10.15 0.58
C LEU A 67 10.13 9.28 0.42
N GLU A 68 10.72 8.85 1.53
CA GLU A 68 11.72 7.78 1.52
C GLU A 68 11.00 6.44 1.32
N VAL A 69 11.13 5.85 0.14
CA VAL A 69 10.40 4.62 -0.23
C VAL A 69 11.38 3.51 -0.56
N GLU A 70 11.06 2.30 -0.10
CA GLU A 70 11.77 1.08 -0.46
C GLU A 70 10.81 -0.01 -0.94
N ILE A 71 11.26 -0.84 -1.87
CA ILE A 71 10.57 -2.06 -2.28
C ILE A 71 11.15 -3.22 -1.49
N PHE A 72 10.30 -4.08 -0.93
CA PHE A 72 10.73 -5.24 -0.15
C PHE A 72 11.21 -6.40 -1.03
N ALA A 73 12.17 -6.13 -1.91
CA ALA A 73 12.84 -7.10 -2.78
C ALA A 73 14.19 -6.53 -3.25
N THR A 74 15.16 -7.41 -3.49
CA THR A 74 16.36 -7.03 -4.25
C THR A 74 16.05 -6.91 -5.75
N ASP A 75 16.91 -6.26 -6.52
CA ASP A 75 16.78 -6.14 -7.97
C ASP A 75 16.68 -7.52 -8.66
N ASP A 76 17.39 -8.53 -8.16
CA ASP A 76 17.38 -9.90 -8.69
C ASP A 76 16.12 -10.69 -8.31
N GLU A 77 15.47 -10.32 -7.20
CA GLU A 77 14.26 -10.98 -6.69
C GLU A 77 12.98 -10.33 -7.19
N TYR A 78 13.02 -9.06 -7.58
CA TYR A 78 11.85 -8.31 -8.02
C TYR A 78 11.17 -8.95 -9.23
N LYS A 79 9.89 -9.31 -9.06
CA LYS A 79 9.07 -9.94 -10.09
C LYS A 79 7.67 -9.37 -10.07
N GLU A 80 7.15 -9.02 -11.23
CA GLU A 80 5.79 -8.51 -11.37
C GLU A 80 4.80 -9.60 -11.78
N ILE A 81 3.58 -9.47 -11.25
CA ILE A 81 2.39 -10.17 -11.73
C ILE A 81 1.44 -9.16 -12.36
N ASN A 82 1.02 -9.48 -13.58
CA ASN A 82 -0.05 -8.77 -14.27
C ASN A 82 -1.38 -9.47 -14.00
N LEU A 83 -2.29 -8.77 -13.32
CA LEU A 83 -3.67 -9.21 -13.23
C LEU A 83 -4.41 -8.67 -14.45
N HIS A 84 -4.89 -9.56 -15.34
CA HIS A 84 -5.53 -9.23 -16.63
C HIS A 84 -6.88 -8.48 -16.54
N GLY A 85 -7.18 -7.81 -15.42
CA GLY A 85 -8.38 -7.01 -15.21
C GLY A 85 -8.14 -5.52 -15.45
N ALA A 86 -9.21 -4.77 -15.69
CA ALA A 86 -9.17 -3.29 -15.73
C ALA A 86 -9.08 -2.64 -14.34
N ASP A 87 -8.70 -3.42 -13.33
CA ASP A 87 -8.65 -3.02 -11.93
C ASP A 87 -7.31 -2.35 -11.63
N ILE A 88 -7.34 -1.34 -10.75
CA ILE A 88 -6.16 -0.66 -10.24
C ILE A 88 -5.66 -1.41 -9.00
N TRP A 89 -4.49 -2.04 -9.10
CA TRP A 89 -3.86 -2.76 -8.00
C TRP A 89 -2.68 -1.96 -7.46
N LEU A 90 -2.89 -1.18 -6.39
CA LEU A 90 -1.85 -0.33 -5.82
C LEU A 90 -0.80 -1.12 -5.02
N GLY A 91 -1.15 -2.33 -4.57
CA GLY A 91 -0.26 -3.17 -3.78
C GLY A 91 -0.39 -2.98 -2.28
N SER A 92 0.67 -3.38 -1.61
CA SER A 92 0.76 -3.55 -0.17
C SER A 92 1.76 -2.55 0.38
N PHE A 93 1.39 -1.79 1.40
CA PHE A 93 2.29 -0.79 1.97
C PHE A 93 2.46 -1.01 3.46
N ILE A 94 3.68 -0.85 3.96
CA ILE A 94 3.90 -0.53 5.37
C ILE A 94 4.24 0.95 5.46
N VAL A 95 3.57 1.68 6.35
CA VAL A 95 3.67 3.14 6.46
C VAL A 95 3.86 3.51 7.92
N THR A 96 4.85 4.36 8.20
CA THR A 96 5.06 4.88 9.56
C THR A 96 3.92 5.82 9.96
N ASN A 97 3.54 5.81 11.24
CA ASN A 97 2.43 6.65 11.71
C ASN A 97 2.65 8.17 11.47
N ILE A 98 3.91 8.62 11.49
CA ILE A 98 4.29 10.03 11.31
C ILE A 98 3.97 10.52 9.89
N ILE A 99 4.28 9.70 8.88
CA ILE A 99 4.14 10.09 7.46
C ILE A 99 2.75 9.78 6.89
N LEU A 100 1.92 9.05 7.63
CA LEU A 100 0.61 8.56 7.18
C LEU A 100 -0.30 9.63 6.53
N PRO A 101 -0.46 10.85 7.08
CA PRO A 101 -1.28 11.88 6.46
C PRO A 101 -0.75 12.34 5.10
N THR A 102 0.56 12.42 4.97
CA THR A 102 1.28 12.80 3.75
C THR A 102 1.13 11.69 2.72
N PHE A 103 1.43 10.45 3.11
CA PHE A 103 1.25 9.26 2.27
C PHE A 103 -0.16 9.17 1.70
N CYS A 104 -1.21 9.27 2.53
CA CYS A 104 -2.60 9.22 2.06
C CYS A 104 -2.97 10.38 1.12
N SER A 105 -2.30 11.53 1.24
CA SER A 105 -2.50 12.66 0.32
C SER A 105 -1.86 12.38 -1.04
N ILE A 106 -0.62 11.91 -1.04
CA ILE A 106 0.15 11.56 -2.25
C ILE A 106 -0.51 10.39 -2.96
N LEU A 107 -0.92 9.34 -2.24
CA LEU A 107 -1.63 8.20 -2.83
C LEU A 107 -2.96 8.61 -3.47
N GLY A 108 -3.66 9.58 -2.85
CA GLY A 108 -4.82 10.21 -3.48
C GLY A 108 -4.45 10.90 -4.80
N ALA A 109 -3.43 11.75 -4.81
CA ALA A 109 -2.97 12.41 -6.02
C ALA A 109 -2.51 11.41 -7.10
N PHE A 110 -1.85 10.32 -6.72
CA PHE A 110 -1.49 9.25 -7.64
C PHE A 110 -2.72 8.68 -8.34
N VAL A 111 -3.73 8.27 -7.56
CA VAL A 111 -4.94 7.65 -8.11
C VAL A 111 -5.77 8.62 -8.96
N TYR A 112 -6.04 9.83 -8.46
CA TYR A 112 -6.95 10.76 -9.12
C TYR A 112 -6.26 11.60 -10.21
N ASP A 113 -4.99 11.99 -9.99
CA ASP A 113 -4.29 12.93 -10.87
C ASP A 113 -3.32 12.25 -11.83
N LYS A 114 -2.56 11.24 -11.39
CA LYS A 114 -1.61 10.50 -12.26
C LYS A 114 -2.33 9.41 -13.06
N LEU A 115 -3.04 8.51 -12.38
CA LEU A 115 -3.76 7.40 -13.02
C LEU A 115 -5.07 7.83 -13.69
N LYS A 116 -5.58 9.03 -13.35
CA LYS A 116 -6.88 9.55 -13.84
C LYS A 116 -8.02 8.56 -13.63
N ALA A 117 -8.00 7.87 -12.49
CA ALA A 117 -8.99 6.85 -12.16
C ALA A 117 -10.41 7.42 -12.15
N LYS A 118 -11.34 6.71 -12.79
CA LYS A 118 -12.76 7.06 -12.86
C LYS A 118 -13.51 6.49 -11.68
N LYS A 119 -14.66 7.08 -11.37
CA LYS A 119 -15.47 6.70 -10.20
C LYS A 119 -15.86 5.22 -10.16
N ASP A 120 -16.13 4.64 -11.33
CA ASP A 120 -16.55 3.25 -11.46
C ASP A 120 -15.37 2.27 -11.62
N ASP A 121 -14.14 2.77 -11.69
CA ASP A 121 -12.96 1.91 -11.70
C ASP A 121 -12.84 1.21 -10.34
N HIS A 122 -12.36 -0.03 -10.37
CA HIS A 122 -12.12 -0.82 -9.18
C HIS A 122 -10.68 -0.60 -8.70
N ILE A 123 -10.48 -0.42 -7.41
CA ILE A 123 -9.17 -0.26 -6.79
C ILE A 123 -8.99 -1.21 -5.61
N SER A 124 -7.80 -1.79 -5.51
CA SER A 124 -7.41 -2.66 -4.40
C SER A 124 -6.10 -2.19 -3.79
N VAL A 125 -6.09 -2.09 -2.46
CA VAL A 125 -4.92 -1.66 -1.67
C VAL A 125 -5.00 -2.24 -0.27
N LYS A 126 -3.85 -2.54 0.32
CA LYS A 126 -3.75 -2.68 1.78
C LYS A 126 -2.58 -1.91 2.33
N ILE A 127 -2.84 -1.27 3.46
CA ILE A 127 -1.93 -0.39 4.17
C ILE A 127 -1.79 -0.95 5.57
N MET A 128 -0.56 -1.26 5.96
CA MET A 128 -0.16 -1.65 7.29
C MET A 128 0.46 -0.43 7.97
N LEU A 129 -0.08 -0.07 9.11
CA LEU A 129 0.29 1.12 9.87
C LEU A 129 1.08 0.65 11.07
N GLU A 130 2.33 1.07 11.20
CA GLU A 130 3.13 0.81 12.38
C GLU A 130 3.04 2.01 13.34
N ASP A 131 2.57 1.77 14.57
CA ASP A 131 2.63 2.76 15.64
C ASP A 131 4.02 2.81 16.30
N LYS A 132 4.24 3.78 17.18
CA LYS A 132 5.54 3.96 17.84
C LYS A 132 5.89 2.84 18.83
N ASP A 133 4.91 2.06 19.24
CA ASP A 133 5.07 0.92 20.15
C ASP A 133 5.25 -0.41 19.39
N GLY A 134 5.32 -0.36 18.04
CA GLY A 134 5.48 -1.52 17.17
C GLY A 134 4.20 -2.33 16.97
N LYS A 135 3.03 -1.82 17.38
CA LYS A 135 1.74 -2.42 17.04
C LYS A 135 1.39 -2.04 15.62
N THR A 136 0.82 -3.00 14.89
CA THR A 136 0.46 -2.79 13.50
C THR A 136 -1.04 -2.88 13.31
N LYS A 137 -1.62 -1.95 12.54
CA LYS A 137 -2.99 -2.04 12.05
C LYS A 137 -2.98 -2.25 10.55
N ALA A 138 -3.68 -3.26 10.06
CA ALA A 138 -3.86 -3.49 8.64
C ALA A 138 -5.23 -2.96 8.19
N VAL A 139 -5.21 -2.06 7.22
CA VAL A 139 -6.39 -1.57 6.52
C VAL A 139 -6.38 -2.17 5.12
N SER A 140 -7.44 -2.88 4.75
CA SER A 140 -7.60 -3.44 3.41
C SER A 140 -8.83 -2.86 2.74
N TYR A 141 -8.68 -2.42 1.49
CA TYR A 141 -9.75 -1.90 0.67
C TYR A 141 -9.73 -2.54 -0.72
N ASP A 142 -10.89 -3.04 -1.13
CA ASP A 142 -11.13 -3.63 -2.44
C ASP A 142 -12.51 -3.15 -2.88
N GLY A 143 -12.58 -2.16 -3.77
CA GLY A 143 -13.86 -1.56 -4.15
C GLY A 143 -13.73 -0.41 -5.13
N LYS A 144 -14.81 0.36 -5.30
CA LYS A 144 -14.87 1.45 -6.27
C LYS A 144 -14.07 2.69 -5.86
N VAL A 145 -13.44 3.34 -6.84
CA VAL A 145 -12.67 4.57 -6.64
C VAL A 145 -13.49 5.71 -6.04
N ASP A 146 -14.81 5.76 -6.27
CA ASP A 146 -15.69 6.78 -5.68
C ASP A 146 -15.67 6.83 -4.13
N LYS A 147 -15.48 5.67 -3.49
CA LYS A 147 -15.40 5.52 -2.02
C LYS A 147 -13.97 5.59 -1.50
N PHE A 148 -12.96 5.45 -2.37
CA PHE A 148 -11.56 5.44 -1.99
C PHE A 148 -11.13 6.74 -1.27
N LYS A 149 -11.70 7.90 -1.65
CA LYS A 149 -11.44 9.17 -0.94
C LYS A 149 -11.88 9.13 0.52
N SER A 150 -12.99 8.46 0.82
CA SER A 150 -13.48 8.30 2.19
C SER A 150 -12.59 7.35 2.98
N VAL A 151 -12.14 6.26 2.35
CA VAL A 151 -11.17 5.31 2.93
C VAL A 151 -9.88 6.03 3.33
N LEU A 152 -9.28 6.83 2.43
CA LEU A 152 -8.08 7.61 2.75
C LEU A 152 -8.30 8.58 3.92
N LYS A 153 -9.49 9.18 4.04
CA LYS A 153 -9.83 10.05 5.18
C LYS A 153 -9.94 9.28 6.48
N ASP A 154 -10.49 8.07 6.46
CA ASP A 154 -10.61 7.23 7.64
C ASP A 154 -9.24 6.74 8.10
N ILE A 155 -8.38 6.32 7.17
CA ILE A 155 -7.00 5.92 7.47
C ILE A 155 -6.23 7.07 8.13
N LYS A 156 -6.39 8.30 7.63
CA LYS A 156 -5.74 9.49 8.23
C LYS A 156 -6.11 9.72 9.70
N LYS A 157 -7.22 9.18 10.20
CA LYS A 157 -7.58 9.34 11.62
C LYS A 157 -6.65 8.56 12.55
N PHE A 158 -6.01 7.50 12.06
CA PHE A 158 -5.06 6.70 12.84
C PHE A 158 -3.77 7.47 13.18
N SER A 159 -3.43 8.52 12.44
CA SER A 159 -2.29 9.39 12.79
C SER A 159 -2.50 10.17 14.10
N ASN A 160 -3.73 10.25 14.59
CA ASN A 160 -4.11 11.03 15.77
C ASN A 160 -4.35 10.17 17.01
N GLU A 161 -4.30 8.84 16.89
CA GLU A 161 -4.35 7.93 18.04
C GLU A 161 -2.94 7.91 18.66
N LYS A 162 -2.82 8.60 19.80
CA LYS A 162 -1.60 8.70 20.63
C LYS A 162 -1.53 7.57 21.63
#